data_AF-A0A7X7Q4Y6-F1
#
_entry.id   AF-A0A7X7Q4Y6-F1
#
_cell.length_a   1.000
_cell.length_b   1.000
_cell.length_c   1.000
_cell.angle_alpha   90.00
_cell.angle_beta   90.00
_cell.angle_gamma   90.00
#
_symmetry.space_group_name_H-M   'P 1'
#
loop_
_entity.id
_entity.type
_entity.pdbx_description
1 polymer ?
#
loop_
_entity_poly.entity_id
_entity_poly.type
_entity_poly.pdbx_seq_one_letter_code
_entity_poly.pdbx_strand_id
1 'polypeptide(L)'
;MYRTDWGAIELEYVTSPEGVSYRDLATKHGIDSKTVDRHGKRDGWVAKREAHWGRVGGMVRAEVAEKAAKEQAEALFEPVPAVIRAAKVALDALADASLPFNSKDAAIRVLLEAVKVLQVLGGQPDSVTQQDVSMRPLDAAATRRLKELVYALDDDGDRN
;
A
#
# COMPACT_ATOMS: atom_id res chain seq x y z
N MET A 1 -46.29 -31.04 9.64
CA MET A 1 -45.34 -30.76 10.73
C MET A 1 -44.10 -30.16 10.09
N TYR A 2 -43.89 -28.85 10.19
CA TYR A 2 -42.71 -28.22 9.58
C TYR A 2 -41.46 -28.61 10.37
N ARG A 3 -40.48 -29.21 9.70
CA ARG A 3 -39.20 -29.60 10.29
C ARG A 3 -38.35 -28.34 10.40
N THR A 4 -37.93 -27.98 11.60
CA THR A 4 -37.00 -26.88 11.84
C THR A 4 -35.67 -27.15 11.12
N ASP A 5 -35.23 -26.19 10.31
CA ASP A 5 -33.92 -26.22 9.69
C ASP A 5 -32.86 -25.67 10.65
N TRP A 6 -32.26 -26.56 11.42
CA TRP A 6 -31.21 -26.21 12.37
C TRP A 6 -29.91 -25.73 11.71
N GLY A 7 -29.64 -26.13 10.47
CA GLY A 7 -28.44 -25.72 9.74
C GLY A 7 -28.50 -24.24 9.36
N ALA A 8 -29.67 -23.78 8.90
CA ALA A 8 -29.89 -22.37 8.59
C ALA A 8 -29.78 -21.48 9.85
N ILE A 9 -30.33 -21.93 10.98
CA ILE A 9 -30.28 -21.19 12.25
C ILE A 9 -28.84 -21.11 12.79
N GLU A 10 -28.09 -22.21 12.70
CA GLU A 10 -26.67 -22.24 13.06
C GLU A 10 -25.87 -21.26 12.23
N LEU A 11 -26.04 -21.30 10.90
CA LEU A 11 -25.32 -20.42 9.98
C LEU A 11 -25.59 -18.95 10.35
N GLU A 12 -26.86 -18.58 10.53
CA GLU A 12 -27.26 -17.23 10.92
C GLU A 12 -26.60 -16.80 12.24
N TYR A 13 -26.58 -17.67 13.25
CA TYR A 13 -25.90 -17.37 14.51
C TYR A 13 -24.40 -17.14 14.33
N VAL A 14 -23.73 -18.07 13.64
CA VAL A 14 -22.26 -18.09 13.50
C VAL A 14 -21.77 -16.89 12.68
N THR A 15 -22.47 -16.52 11.61
CA THR A 15 -22.04 -15.48 10.67
C THR A 15 -22.63 -14.09 10.94
N SER A 16 -23.46 -13.91 11.97
CA SER A 16 -24.05 -12.61 12.28
C SER A 16 -23.00 -11.62 12.83
N PRO A 17 -22.72 -10.50 12.15
CA PRO A 17 -21.72 -9.51 12.60
C PRO A 17 -22.12 -8.78 13.89
N GLU A 18 -23.41 -8.52 14.10
CA GLU A 18 -23.89 -7.77 15.27
C GLU A 18 -24.03 -8.63 16.53
N GLY A 19 -23.73 -9.93 16.44
CA GLY A 19 -23.85 -10.83 17.57
C GLY A 19 -25.30 -11.17 17.96
N VAL A 20 -26.07 -11.77 17.06
CA VAL A 20 -27.43 -12.29 17.33
C VAL A 20 -27.44 -13.27 18.52
N SER A 21 -28.45 -13.18 19.40
CA SER A 21 -28.65 -14.07 20.55
C SER A 21 -29.59 -15.24 20.22
N TYR A 22 -29.59 -16.29 21.06
CA TYR A 22 -30.54 -17.40 20.91
C TYR A 22 -32.00 -16.98 21.08
N ARG A 23 -32.28 -15.91 21.83
CA ARG A 23 -33.64 -15.37 21.98
C ARG A 23 -34.11 -14.72 20.68
N ASP A 24 -33.21 -14.04 19.98
CA ASP A 24 -33.53 -13.39 18.70
C ASP A 24 -33.79 -14.43 17.61
N LEU A 25 -32.95 -15.47 17.54
CA LEU A 25 -33.18 -16.62 16.65
C LEU A 25 -34.50 -17.33 16.97
N ALA A 26 -34.78 -17.56 18.25
CA ALA A 26 -36.02 -18.19 18.69
C ALA A 26 -37.25 -17.41 18.24
N THR A 27 -37.22 -16.07 18.40
CA THR A 27 -38.30 -15.18 17.99
C THR A 27 -38.47 -15.18 16.47
N LYS A 28 -37.36 -15.08 15.74
CA LYS A 28 -37.36 -15.03 14.26
C LYS A 28 -37.88 -16.31 13.64
N HIS A 29 -37.52 -17.46 14.20
CA HIS A 29 -37.87 -18.78 13.65
C HIS A 29 -39.12 -19.39 14.29
N GLY A 30 -39.75 -18.70 15.25
CA GLY A 30 -40.97 -19.17 15.94
C GLY A 30 -40.74 -20.41 16.81
N ILE A 31 -39.55 -20.54 17.41
CA ILE A 31 -39.13 -21.70 18.19
C ILE A 31 -38.97 -21.30 19.65
N ASP A 32 -39.21 -22.24 20.58
CA ASP A 32 -38.90 -22.00 21.99
C ASP A 32 -37.40 -21.78 22.22
N SER A 33 -37.05 -20.72 22.94
CA SER A 33 -35.67 -20.32 23.21
C SER A 33 -34.83 -21.39 23.92
N LYS A 34 -35.42 -22.24 24.77
CA LYS A 34 -34.68 -23.34 25.41
C LYS A 34 -34.33 -24.44 24.43
N THR A 35 -35.13 -24.61 23.37
CA THR A 35 -34.85 -25.56 22.29
C THR A 35 -33.65 -25.09 21.47
N VAL A 36 -33.59 -23.80 21.14
CA VAL A 36 -32.42 -23.19 20.47
C VAL A 36 -31.18 -23.26 21.35
N ASP A 37 -31.29 -22.95 22.65
CA ASP A 37 -30.16 -23.04 23.59
C ASP A 37 -29.59 -24.46 23.70
N ARG A 38 -30.46 -25.47 23.81
CA ARG A 38 -30.04 -26.87 23.87
C ARG A 38 -29.32 -27.30 22.59
N HIS A 39 -29.87 -26.92 21.43
CA HIS A 39 -29.24 -27.20 20.13
C HIS A 39 -27.89 -26.49 20.00
N GLY A 40 -27.84 -25.18 20.27
CA GLY A 40 -26.61 -24.40 20.15
C GLY A 40 -25.50 -24.86 21.09
N LYS A 41 -25.83 -25.32 22.31
CA LYS A 41 -24.86 -25.93 23.23
C LYS A 41 -24.37 -27.28 22.74
N ARG A 42 -25.29 -28.16 22.31
CA ARG A 42 -24.94 -29.50 21.79
C ARG A 42 -24.02 -29.41 20.57
N ASP A 43 -24.30 -28.46 19.68
CA ASP A 43 -23.64 -28.33 18.38
C ASP A 43 -22.49 -27.29 18.40
N GLY A 44 -22.17 -26.74 19.58
CA GLY A 44 -21.01 -25.88 19.82
C GLY A 44 -21.04 -24.54 19.08
N TRP A 45 -22.21 -23.92 18.93
CA TRP A 45 -22.38 -22.73 18.09
C TRP A 45 -21.52 -21.53 18.50
N VAL A 46 -21.29 -21.34 19.80
CA VAL A 46 -20.40 -20.28 20.31
C VAL A 46 -18.97 -20.49 19.82
N ALA A 47 -18.42 -21.70 19.97
CA ALA A 47 -17.07 -22.02 19.51
C ALA A 47 -16.95 -21.90 17.99
N LYS A 48 -17.99 -22.29 17.24
CA LYS A 48 -18.04 -22.10 15.77
C LYS A 48 -18.05 -20.62 15.39
N ARG A 49 -18.81 -19.78 16.09
CA ARG A 49 -18.82 -18.32 15.93
C ARG A 49 -17.42 -17.75 16.17
N GLU A 50 -16.79 -18.06 17.30
CA GLU A 50 -15.43 -17.59 17.61
C GLU A 50 -14.42 -18.01 16.53
N ALA A 51 -14.46 -19.28 16.10
CA ALA A 51 -13.58 -19.79 15.06
C ALA A 51 -13.83 -19.14 13.69
N HIS A 52 -15.08 -18.81 13.36
CA HIS A 52 -15.44 -18.11 12.13
C HIS A 52 -14.88 -16.68 12.14
N TRP A 53 -15.17 -15.90 13.19
CA TRP A 53 -14.71 -14.52 13.27
C TRP A 53 -13.20 -14.38 13.46
N GLY A 54 -12.54 -15.36 14.11
CA GLY A 54 -11.09 -15.45 14.14
C GLY A 54 -10.48 -15.64 12.74
N ARG A 55 -11.10 -16.49 11.91
CA ARG A 55 -10.67 -16.68 10.50
C ARG A 55 -10.91 -15.43 9.65
N VAL A 56 -12.11 -14.84 9.74
CA VAL A 56 -12.44 -13.60 9.02
C VAL A 56 -11.50 -12.46 9.41
N GLY A 57 -11.23 -12.28 10.70
CA GLY A 57 -10.28 -11.28 11.19
C GLY A 57 -8.86 -11.51 10.68
N GLY A 58 -8.41 -12.77 10.57
CA GLY A 58 -7.13 -13.12 9.96
C GLY A 58 -7.05 -12.78 8.47
N MET A 59 -8.10 -13.10 7.71
CA MET A 59 -8.18 -12.78 6.28
C MET A 59 -8.17 -11.26 6.03
N VAL A 60 -8.97 -10.50 6.78
CA VAL A 60 -9.02 -9.04 6.66
C VAL A 60 -7.66 -8.41 6.96
N ARG A 61 -6.95 -8.90 7.99
CA ARG A 61 -5.59 -8.41 8.30
C ARG A 61 -4.61 -8.70 7.17
N ALA A 62 -4.68 -9.88 6.55
CA ALA A 62 -3.82 -10.24 5.42
C ALA A 62 -4.10 -9.35 4.21
N GLU A 63 -5.38 -9.12 3.88
CA GLU A 63 -5.80 -8.25 2.77
C GLU A 63 -5.38 -6.79 3.00
N VAL A 64 -5.53 -6.27 4.22
CA VAL A 64 -5.07 -4.93 4.58
C VAL A 64 -3.54 -4.82 4.46
N ALA A 65 -2.79 -5.85 4.91
CA ALA A 65 -1.34 -5.86 4.80
C ALA A 65 -0.87 -5.92 3.33
N GLU A 66 -1.53 -6.74 2.51
CA GLU A 66 -1.24 -6.84 1.06
C GLU A 66 -1.54 -5.52 0.35
N LYS A 67 -2.69 -4.90 0.64
CA LYS A 67 -3.05 -3.60 0.09
C LYS A 67 -2.05 -2.51 0.49
N ALA A 68 -1.66 -2.46 1.77
CA ALA A 68 -0.66 -1.52 2.26
C ALA A 68 0.70 -1.74 1.60
N ALA A 69 1.12 -2.99 1.41
CA ALA A 69 2.37 -3.32 0.71
C ALA A 69 2.32 -2.88 -0.77
N LYS A 70 1.18 -3.07 -1.43
CA LYS A 70 0.98 -2.63 -2.82
C LYS A 70 1.00 -1.11 -2.94
N GLU A 71 0.30 -0.39 -2.06
CA GLU A 71 0.30 1.08 -2.03
C GLU A 71 1.70 1.64 -1.75
N GLN A 72 2.46 1.02 -0.84
CA GLN A 72 3.85 1.38 -0.58
C GLN A 72 4.75 1.13 -1.78
N ALA A 73 4.58 0.01 -2.48
CA ALA A 73 5.33 -0.28 -3.70
C ALA A 73 5.00 0.71 -4.81
N GLU A 74 3.71 1.02 -5.03
CA GLU A 74 3.29 2.02 -6.02
C GLU A 74 3.88 3.40 -5.71
N ALA A 75 3.83 3.86 -4.45
CA ALA A 75 4.44 5.12 -4.04
C ALA A 75 5.97 5.14 -4.21
N LEU A 76 6.64 3.98 -4.05
CA LEU A 76 8.08 3.85 -4.23
C LEU A 76 8.47 3.96 -5.72
N PHE A 77 7.64 3.45 -6.63
CA PHE A 77 7.92 3.42 -8.07
C PHE A 77 7.30 4.59 -8.87
N GLU A 78 6.31 5.29 -8.33
CA GLU A 78 5.69 6.49 -8.93
C GLU A 78 6.72 7.55 -9.42
N PRO A 79 7.79 7.90 -8.68
CA PRO A 79 8.74 8.92 -9.14
C PRO A 79 9.69 8.45 -10.25
N VAL A 80 9.81 7.15 -10.52
CA VAL A 80 10.81 6.59 -11.44
C VAL A 80 10.73 7.17 -12.86
N PRO A 81 9.55 7.26 -13.50
CA PRO A 81 9.46 7.85 -14.83
C PRO A 81 9.89 9.31 -14.88
N ALA A 82 9.65 10.07 -13.81
CA ALA A 82 10.06 11.47 -13.72
C ALA A 82 11.59 11.59 -13.56
N VAL A 83 12.19 10.72 -12.75
CA VAL A 83 13.64 10.64 -12.57
C VAL A 83 14.35 10.26 -13.87
N ILE A 84 13.83 9.27 -14.60
CA ILE A 84 14.37 8.88 -15.92
C ILE A 84 14.27 10.03 -16.92
N ARG A 85 13.16 10.77 -16.94
CA ARG A 85 13.01 11.95 -17.81
C ARG A 85 14.01 13.05 -17.46
N ALA A 86 14.17 13.37 -16.17
CA ALA A 86 15.15 14.36 -15.71
C ALA A 86 16.59 13.97 -16.08
N ALA A 87 16.94 12.68 -15.95
CA ALA A 87 18.24 12.17 -16.36
C ALA A 87 18.48 12.32 -17.87
N LYS A 88 17.46 12.05 -18.71
CA LYS A 88 17.57 12.24 -20.16
C LYS A 88 17.83 13.70 -20.53
N VAL A 89 17.06 14.63 -19.97
CA VAL A 89 17.25 16.08 -20.21
C VAL A 89 18.66 16.52 -19.80
N ALA A 90 19.14 16.05 -18.65
CA ALA A 90 20.48 16.37 -18.18
C ALA A 90 21.60 15.75 -19.06
N LEU A 91 21.40 14.55 -19.61
CA LEU A 91 22.33 13.96 -20.58
C LEU A 91 22.37 14.75 -21.88
N ASP A 92 21.21 15.16 -22.40
CA ASP A 92 21.11 15.96 -23.62
C ASP A 92 21.79 17.33 -23.43
N ALA A 93 21.61 17.96 -22.27
CA ALA A 93 22.31 19.20 -21.90
C ALA A 93 23.84 19.02 -21.78
N LEU A 94 24.33 17.86 -21.36
CA LEU A 94 25.77 17.59 -21.33
C LEU A 94 26.36 17.29 -22.71
N ALA A 95 25.55 16.76 -23.63
CA ALA A 95 25.94 16.53 -25.01
C ALA A 95 26.04 17.84 -25.81
N ASP A 96 25.34 18.89 -25.39
CA ASP A 96 25.46 20.21 -26.01
C ASP A 96 26.76 20.92 -25.58
N ALA A 97 27.69 21.00 -26.53
CA ALA A 97 28.97 21.66 -26.34
C ALA A 97 28.83 23.18 -26.09
N SER A 98 27.73 23.80 -26.54
CA SER A 98 27.50 25.25 -26.46
C SER A 98 27.01 25.74 -25.09
N LEU A 99 26.57 24.83 -24.21
CA LEU A 99 26.06 25.21 -22.89
C LEU A 99 27.17 25.73 -21.97
N PRO A 100 26.88 26.80 -21.20
CA PRO A 100 27.82 27.38 -20.26
C PRO A 100 28.10 26.41 -19.09
N PHE A 101 29.27 26.60 -18.46
CA PHE A 101 29.81 25.68 -17.45
C PHE A 101 28.85 25.44 -16.26
N ASN A 102 28.15 26.48 -15.81
CA ASN A 102 27.15 26.41 -14.74
C ASN A 102 25.96 25.49 -15.07
N SER A 103 25.50 25.49 -16.33
CA SER A 103 24.40 24.63 -16.79
C SER A 103 24.85 23.17 -16.91
N LYS A 104 26.11 22.93 -17.30
CA LYS A 104 26.73 21.59 -17.29
C LYS A 104 26.88 21.05 -15.86
N ASP A 105 27.29 21.89 -14.92
CA ASP A 105 27.42 21.52 -13.50
C ASP A 105 26.05 21.17 -12.88
N ALA A 106 24.99 21.90 -13.26
CA ALA A 106 23.61 21.60 -12.88
C ALA A 106 23.13 20.26 -13.46
N ALA A 107 23.41 19.99 -14.74
CA ALA A 107 23.07 18.74 -15.39
C ALA A 107 23.77 17.53 -14.74
N ILE A 108 25.06 17.66 -14.39
CA ILE A 108 25.80 16.62 -13.65
C ILE A 108 25.14 16.33 -12.30
N ARG A 109 24.71 17.36 -11.56
CA ARG A 109 24.01 17.18 -10.27
C ARG A 109 22.68 16.46 -10.42
N VAL A 110 21.88 16.81 -11.43
CA VAL A 110 20.62 16.12 -11.73
C VAL A 110 20.86 14.64 -12.04
N LEU A 111 21.92 14.32 -12.79
CA LEU A 111 22.28 12.93 -13.08
C LEU A 111 22.72 12.16 -11.84
N LEU A 112 23.53 12.78 -10.99
CA LEU A 112 23.97 12.15 -9.74
C LEU A 112 22.78 11.83 -8.82
N GLU A 113 21.83 12.76 -8.68
CA GLU A 113 20.62 12.52 -7.90
C GLU A 113 19.71 11.45 -8.53
N ALA A 114 19.58 11.43 -9.86
CA ALA A 114 18.82 10.40 -10.55
C ALA A 114 19.43 9.00 -10.37
N VAL A 115 20.76 8.88 -10.43
CA VAL A 115 21.49 7.63 -10.19
C VAL A 115 21.28 7.14 -8.76
N LYS A 116 21.35 8.03 -7.75
CA LYS A 116 21.08 7.66 -6.35
C LYS A 116 19.69 7.09 -6.16
N VAL A 117 18.67 7.72 -6.75
CA VAL A 117 17.28 7.22 -6.68
C VAL A 117 17.15 5.85 -7.32
N LEU A 118 17.75 5.65 -8.50
CA LEU A 118 17.69 4.36 -9.21
C LEU A 118 18.47 3.25 -8.49
N GLN A 119 19.59 3.55 -7.83
CA GLN A 119 20.36 2.60 -7.02
C GLN A 119 19.57 2.10 -5.80
N VAL A 120 18.87 3.01 -5.12
CA VAL A 120 17.99 2.67 -3.99
C VAL A 120 16.87 1.74 -4.42
N LEU A 121 16.32 1.93 -5.63
CA LEU A 121 15.22 1.12 -6.17
C LEU A 121 15.68 -0.21 -6.79
N GLY A 122 16.92 -0.28 -7.27
CA GLY A 122 17.52 -1.45 -7.91
C GLY A 122 18.10 -2.50 -6.94
N GLY A 123 18.04 -2.27 -5.63
CA GLY A 123 18.44 -3.26 -4.63
C GLY A 123 19.95 -3.54 -4.54
N GLN A 124 20.81 -2.59 -4.91
CA GLN A 124 22.25 -2.66 -4.63
C GLN A 124 22.62 -1.72 -3.45
N PRO A 125 22.51 -2.19 -2.19
CA PRO A 125 22.91 -1.41 -1.01
C PRO A 125 24.44 -1.24 -0.87
N ASP A 126 25.25 -2.04 -1.57
CA ASP A 126 26.69 -2.15 -1.29
C ASP A 126 27.61 -1.14 -2.04
N SER A 127 27.09 -0.31 -2.95
CA SER A 127 27.91 0.72 -3.62
C SER A 127 27.97 2.06 -2.87
N VAL A 128 27.30 2.17 -1.72
CA VAL A 128 27.39 3.33 -0.80
C VAL A 128 27.93 2.87 0.56
N THR A 129 28.92 1.98 0.58
CA THR A 129 29.72 1.78 1.78
C THR A 129 30.42 3.10 2.13
N GLN A 130 29.92 3.74 3.20
CA GLN A 130 30.38 4.96 3.89
C GLN A 130 29.61 6.28 3.71
N GLN A 131 28.32 6.24 3.36
CA GLN A 131 27.44 7.30 3.87
C GLN A 131 26.22 6.65 4.52
N ASP A 132 26.02 6.99 5.79
CA ASP A 132 24.88 6.64 6.62
C ASP A 132 23.63 7.35 6.03
N VAL A 133 23.16 6.89 4.87
CA VAL A 133 21.97 7.40 4.22
C VAL A 133 20.79 6.75 4.94
N SER A 134 20.44 7.33 6.08
CA SER A 134 19.10 7.21 6.63
C SER A 134 18.12 7.40 5.49
N MET A 135 17.39 6.34 5.15
CA MET A 135 16.33 6.34 4.14
C MET A 135 15.30 7.39 4.51
N ARG A 136 15.50 8.63 4.07
CA ARG A 136 14.42 9.60 3.97
C ARG A 136 13.82 9.44 2.59
N PRO A 137 12.51 9.12 2.47
CA PRO A 137 11.83 9.35 1.21
C PRO A 137 12.12 10.78 0.77
N LEU A 138 12.39 10.99 -0.53
CA LEU A 138 12.58 12.32 -1.10
C LEU A 138 11.43 13.19 -0.62
N ASP A 139 11.73 14.12 0.29
CA ASP A 139 10.69 14.99 0.79
C ASP A 139 10.16 15.87 -0.34
N ALA A 140 8.99 16.45 -0.14
CA ALA A 140 8.36 17.31 -1.13
C ALA A 140 9.28 18.47 -1.56
N ALA A 141 10.24 18.88 -0.71
CA ALA A 141 11.19 19.93 -1.02
C ALA A 141 12.30 19.47 -1.98
N ALA A 142 12.78 18.23 -1.84
CA ALA A 142 13.74 17.64 -2.77
C ALA A 142 13.11 17.39 -4.15
N THR A 143 11.85 16.92 -4.18
CA THR A 143 11.08 16.78 -5.42
C THR A 143 10.81 18.14 -6.08
N ARG A 144 10.52 19.18 -5.29
CA ARG A 144 10.33 20.55 -5.79
C ARG A 144 11.64 21.12 -6.35
N ARG A 145 12.77 20.93 -5.67
CA ARG A 145 14.10 21.35 -6.16
C ARG A 145 14.48 20.69 -7.48
N LEU A 146 14.20 19.40 -7.63
CA LEU A 146 14.41 18.70 -8.90
C LEU A 146 13.56 19.30 -10.03
N LYS A 147 12.29 19.62 -9.76
CA LYS A 147 11.43 20.31 -10.73
C LYS A 147 11.96 21.71 -11.07
N GLU A 148 12.37 22.49 -10.08
CA GLU A 148 12.94 23.84 -10.28
C GLU A 148 14.24 23.79 -11.11
N LEU A 149 15.11 22.81 -10.87
CA LEU A 149 16.34 22.62 -11.66
C LEU A 149 16.03 22.21 -13.11
N VAL A 150 15.05 21.35 -13.32
CA VAL A 150 14.60 20.97 -14.67
C VAL A 150 13.99 22.18 -15.40
N TYR A 151 13.18 23.01 -14.73
CA TYR A 151 12.65 24.23 -15.31
C TYR A 151 13.72 25.28 -15.62
N ALA A 152 14.74 25.43 -14.76
CA ALA A 152 15.85 26.35 -15.00
C ALA A 152 16.70 25.92 -16.21
N LEU A 153 16.81 24.61 -16.47
CA LEU A 153 17.47 24.08 -17.66
C LEU A 153 16.64 24.27 -18.94
N ASP A 154 15.31 24.36 -18.82
CA ASP A 154 14.37 24.60 -19.94
C ASP A 154 14.31 26.11 -20.31
N ASP A 155 14.27 27.01 -19.32
CA ASP A 155 14.17 28.48 -19.53
C ASP A 155 15.48 29.11 -20.06
N ASP A 156 16.64 28.51 -19.78
CA ASP A 156 17.93 28.94 -20.35
C ASP A 156 18.11 28.52 -21.82
N GLY A 157 17.31 27.54 -22.31
CA GLY A 157 17.32 27.09 -23.71
C GLY A 157 16.59 28.04 -24.67
N ASP A 158 15.61 28.81 -24.17
CA ASP A 158 14.75 29.69 -24.97
C ASP A 158 15.27 31.14 -25.09
N ARG A 159 16.42 31.47 -24.49
CA ARG A 159 17.01 32.83 -24.48
C ARG A 159 18.23 33.04 -25.40
N ASN A 160 18.52 32.11 -26.31
CA ASN A 160 19.60 32.27 -27.31
C ASN A 160 19.09 32.18 -28.75
#